data_AF-A0A199W847-F1
#
_entry.id   AF-A0A199W847-F1
#
_cell.length_a   1.000
_cell.length_b   1.000
_cell.length_c   1.000
_cell.angle_alpha   90.00
_cell.angle_beta   90.00
_cell.angle_gamma   90.00
#
_symmetry.space_group_name_H-M   'P 1'
#
loop_
_entity.id
_entity.type
_entity.pdbx_description
1 polymer ?
#
loop_
_entity_poly.entity_id
_entity_poly.type
_entity_poly.pdbx_seq_one_letter_code
_entity_poly.pdbx_strand_id
1 'polypeptide(L)' 'MKEGASAVELDTMKAVGFLAMGCLEERRQNRPSMKEVTEEIEYIMSIEAGGGGGSSSVEQQHSA' A
#
# COMPACT_ATOMS: atom_id res chain seq x y z
N MET A 1 6.70 17.95 -0.72
CA MET A 1 5.63 16.93 -0.75
C MET A 1 4.70 17.16 0.43
N LYS A 2 3.69 18.03 0.29
CA LYS A 2 2.42 18.03 1.06
C LYS A 2 1.52 19.17 0.56
N GLU A 3 1.28 19.24 -0.74
CA GLU A 3 0.29 20.17 -1.29
C GLU A 3 -0.63 19.34 -2.18
N GLY A 4 -1.87 19.15 -1.73
CA GLY A 4 -2.89 18.39 -2.45
C GLY A 4 -3.15 16.94 -1.99
N ALA A 5 -2.29 16.33 -1.16
CA ALA A 5 -2.53 14.97 -0.67
C ALA A 5 -3.52 14.94 0.52
N SER A 6 -4.49 14.05 0.46
CA SER A 6 -5.42 13.76 1.55
C SER A 6 -4.71 13.11 2.73
N ALA A 7 -5.34 13.15 3.90
CA ALA A 7 -4.79 12.52 5.10
C ALA A 7 -4.63 10.99 4.93
N VAL A 8 -5.58 10.36 4.25
CA VAL A 8 -5.62 8.92 3.96
C VAL A 8 -4.44 8.53 3.06
N GLU A 9 -4.24 9.23 1.95
CA GLU A 9 -3.07 9.02 1.07
C GLU A 9 -1.73 9.17 1.81
N LEU A 10 -1.61 10.18 2.69
CA LEU A 10 -0.40 10.39 3.47
C LEU A 10 -0.14 9.27 4.48
N ASP A 11 -1.19 8.74 5.11
CA ASP A 11 -1.06 7.64 6.06
C ASP A 11 -0.77 6.32 5.35
N THR A 12 -1.33 6.10 4.16
CA THR A 12 -0.96 4.98 3.30
C THR A 12 0.48 5.06 2.83
N MET A 13 0.96 6.24 2.42
CA MET A 13 2.38 6.44 2.10
C MET A 13 3.30 6.11 3.27
N LYS A 14 2.90 6.47 4.51
CA LYS A 14 3.67 6.09 5.71
C LYS A 14 3.65 4.58 5.93
N ALA A 15 2.49 3.94 5.80
CA ALA A 15 2.35 2.49 6.00
C ALA A 15 3.23 1.70 5.02
N VAL A 16 3.23 2.07 3.73
CA VAL A 16 4.14 1.49 2.73
C VAL A 16 5.61 1.76 3.07
N GLY A 17 5.92 2.97 3.55
CA GLY A 17 7.27 3.31 4.01
C GLY A 17 7.75 2.40 5.16
N PHE A 18 6.90 2.13 6.15
CA PHE A 18 7.22 1.22 7.25
C PHE A 18 7.45 -0.23 6.76
N LEU A 19 6.62 -0.71 5.84
CA LEU A 19 6.81 -2.03 5.23
C LEU A 19 8.15 -2.11 4.47
N ALA A 20 8.48 -1.08 3.70
CA ALA A 20 9.76 -0.99 2.98
C ALA A 20 10.96 -1.00 3.93
N MET A 21 10.87 -0.30 5.07
CA MET A 21 11.89 -0.35 6.12
C MET A 21 12.06 -1.76 6.69
N GLY A 22 10.96 -2.49 6.91
CA GLY A 22 11.01 -3.91 7.31
C GLY A 22 11.70 -4.79 6.27
N CYS A 23 11.44 -4.58 4.98
CA CYS A 23 12.10 -5.32 3.89
C CYS A 23 13.61 -5.05 3.80
N LEU A 24 14.05 -3.87 4.21
CA LEU A 24 15.45 -3.43 4.15
C LEU A 24 16.23 -3.72 5.44
N GLU A 25 15.66 -4.44 6.40
CA GLU A 25 16.33 -4.68 7.68
C GLU A 25 17.70 -5.35 7.52
N GLU A 26 18.70 -4.90 8.29
CA GLU A 26 20.07 -5.40 8.14
C GLU A 26 20.15 -6.91 8.44
N ARG A 27 19.46 -7.35 9.51
CA ARG A 27 19.38 -8.76 9.87
C ARG A 27 18.29 -9.46 9.08
N ARG A 28 18.67 -10.49 8.31
CA ARG A 28 17.72 -11.28 7.52
C ARG A 28 16.61 -11.94 8.34
N GLN A 29 16.85 -12.28 9.61
CA GLN A 29 15.80 -12.86 10.46
C GLN A 29 14.70 -11.86 10.83
N ASN A 30 14.98 -10.55 10.73
CA ASN A 30 14.02 -9.50 11.02
C ASN A 30 13.19 -9.10 9.80
N ARG A 31 13.61 -9.52 8.59
CA ARG A 31 12.88 -9.20 7.37
C ARG A 31 11.60 -10.03 7.32
N PRO A 32 10.49 -9.42 6.90
CA PRO A 32 9.26 -10.16 6.66
C PRO A 32 9.47 -11.17 5.54
N SER A 33 8.73 -12.27 5.59
CA SER A 33 8.58 -13.17 4.46
C SER A 33 7.76 -12.49 3.35
N MET A 34 7.91 -12.94 2.10
CA MET A 34 7.08 -12.43 0.99
C MET A 34 5.58 -12.64 1.21
N LYS A 35 5.20 -13.65 2.01
CA LYS A 35 3.81 -13.87 2.41
C LYS A 35 3.32 -12.70 3.27
N GLU A 36 4.05 -12.38 4.34
CA GLU A 36 3.73 -11.25 5.22
C GLU A 36 3.74 -9.92 4.44
N VAL A 37 4.70 -9.72 3.53
CA VAL A 37 4.72 -8.52 2.66
C VAL A 37 3.45 -8.41 1.82
N THR A 38 2.96 -9.53 1.27
CA THR A 38 1.74 -9.53 0.44
C THR A 38 0.51 -9.21 1.28
N GLU A 39 0.37 -9.87 2.44
CA GLU A 39 -0.72 -9.65 3.38
C GLU A 39 -0.77 -8.18 3.85
N GLU A 40 0.39 -7.58 4.14
CA GLU A 40 0.47 -6.17 4.55
C GLU A 40 0.12 -5.20 3.40
N ILE A 41 0.53 -5.48 2.16
CA ILE A 41 0.15 -4.65 1.00
C ILE A 41 -1.36 -4.70 0.77
N GLU A 42 -1.97 -5.88 0.81
CA GLU A 42 -3.41 -6.06 0.66
C GLU A 42 -4.17 -5.31 1.75
N TYR A 43 -3.69 -5.37 2.99
CA TYR A 43 -4.26 -4.63 4.11
C TYR A 43 -4.16 -3.11 3.88
N ILE A 44 -2.99 -2.58 3.52
CA ILE A 44 -2.79 -1.15 3.24
C ILE A 44 -3.71 -0.67 2.12
N MET A 45 -3.84 -1.44 1.03
CA MET A 45 -4.76 -1.11 -0.06
C MET A 45 -6.23 -1.13 0.36
N SER A 46 -6.61 -2.02 1.28
CA SER A 46 -7.98 -2.08 1.79
C SER A 46 -8.36 -0.83 2.60
N ILE A 47 -7.39 -0.17 3.25
CA ILE A 47 -7.61 1.08 4.00
C ILE A 47 -7.96 2.22 3.04
N GLU A 48 -7.22 2.34 1.94
CA GLU A 48 -7.54 3.32 0.88
C GLU A 48 -8.93 3.04 0.27
N ALA A 49 -9.24 1.77 -0.02
CA ALA A 49 -10.49 1.39 -0.66
C ALA A 49 -11.73 1.51 0.26
N GLY A 50 -11.55 1.37 1.58
CA GLY A 50 -12.62 1.43 2.58
C GLY A 50 -12.95 2.82 3.13
N GLY A 51 -12.13 3.83 2.81
CA GLY A 51 -12.23 5.19 3.38
C GLY A 51 -13.00 6.22 2.56
N GLY A 52 -13.36 5.94 1.30
CA GLY A 52 -14.11 6.88 0.47
C GLY A 52 -14.17 6.44 -0.99
N GLY A 53 -15.40 6.37 -1.53
CA GLY A 53 -15.65 5.97 -2.91
C GLY A 53 -14.78 6.74 -3.91
N GLY A 54 -14.03 5.98 -4.70
CA GLY A 54 -13.16 6.47 -5.76
C GLY A 54 -12.94 5.40 -6.82
N SER A 55 -14.03 4.84 -7.34
CA SER A 55 -14.02 4.22 -8.66
C SER A 55 -13.60 5.29 -9.67
N SER A 56 -12.39 5.22 -10.19
CA SER A 56 -11.95 5.97 -11.37
C SER A 56 -10.77 5.24 -11.99
N SER A 57 -11.04 4.51 -13.08
CA SER A 57 -10.08 4.11 -14.11
C SER A 57 -9.21 2.86 -13.89
N VAL A 58 -9.84 1.69 -13.71
CA VAL A 58 -9.40 0.48 -14.42
C VAL A 58 -10.62 -0.10 -15.15
N GLU A 59 -11.11 0.64 -16.15
CA GLU A 59 -11.95 0.07 -17.19
C GLU A 59 -11.06 -0.84 -18.05
N GLN A 60 -11.15 -2.13 -17.76
CA GLN A 60 -11.35 -3.20 -18.73
C GLN A 60 -11.16 -2.82 -20.21
N GLN A 61 -10.04 -3.20 -20.81
CA GLN A 61 -9.94 -3.48 -22.25
C GLN A 61 -9.32 -4.86 -22.47
N HIS A 62 -10.07 -5.90 -22.09
CA HIS A 62 -10.12 -7.13 -22.86
C HIS A 62 -11.53 -7.21 -23.42
N SER A 63 -11.67 -7.02 -24.72
CA SER A 63 -12.82 -7.50 -25.49
C SER A 63 -12.31 -7.96 -26.85
N ALA A 64 -12.46 -9.26 -27.07
CA ALA A 64 -12.44 -9.90 -28.37
C ALA A 64 -13.81 -9.72 -29.05
#